data_AF-A0A2D0IT71-F1
#
_entry.id   AF-A0A2D0IT71-F1
#
_cell.length_a   1.000
_cell.length_b   1.000
_cell.length_c   1.000
_cell.angle_alpha   90.00
_cell.angle_beta   90.00
_cell.angle_gamma   90.00
#
_symmetry.space_group_name_H-M   'P 1'
#
loop_
_entity.id
_entity.type
_entity.pdbx_description
1 polymer ?
#
loop_
_entity_poly.entity_id
_entity_poly.type
_entity_poly.pdbx_seq_one_letter_code
_entity_poly.pdbx_strand_id
1 'polypeptide(L)'
;MKAPKTELVSRAGVHYSGYVFSMSGIIFRETSSSDVGIDGQIELVDDDGLATGMLAGVQIKSGEYFIDYEKRVFSFKSSKKHYEYWANYAIPTLGIVFSPKLKIASWFILDNYSKNSKIIAEDNNSSTISQKLQEINELSIGGDSCLHLINYIKKYYNRPVTTEYLNKIDLFRDGIESVGIDKITAWKRLVMVFFSSNSSPDIVYDTGFRLSWYFPVVTEEQRIFFKTRINKITNKELYNIFRGLSFANENNCDRGFELIIDLLCYNNNILGIMEDFRNSQSLTIKEMSLLNMVIECIEQDLKY
;
A
#
# COMPACT_ATOMS: atom_id res chain seq x y z
N MET A 1 12.60 31.00 -20.29
CA MET A 1 12.01 29.63 -20.39
C MET A 1 10.52 29.76 -20.69
N LYS A 2 9.91 28.82 -21.42
CA LYS A 2 8.46 28.80 -21.71
C LYS A 2 7.85 27.55 -21.08
N ALA A 3 6.84 27.72 -20.22
CA ALA A 3 6.02 26.61 -19.78
C ALA A 3 5.09 26.19 -20.95
N PRO A 4 5.09 24.91 -21.37
CA PRO A 4 4.19 24.47 -22.43
C PRO A 4 2.74 24.59 -21.95
N LYS A 5 1.87 25.19 -22.77
CA LYS A 5 0.43 25.39 -22.44
C LYS A 5 -0.28 24.08 -22.06
N THR A 6 0.15 22.96 -22.63
CA THR A 6 -0.35 21.62 -22.35
C THR A 6 -0.08 21.19 -20.91
N GLU A 7 1.09 21.54 -20.36
CA GLU A 7 1.44 21.22 -18.98
C GLU A 7 0.59 22.04 -17.99
N LEU A 8 0.37 23.33 -18.27
CA LEU A 8 -0.50 24.16 -17.44
C LEU A 8 -1.94 23.61 -17.38
N VAL A 9 -2.45 23.11 -18.51
CA VAL A 9 -3.77 22.46 -18.58
C VAL A 9 -3.77 21.14 -17.81
N SER A 10 -2.70 20.34 -17.93
CA SER A 10 -2.53 19.10 -17.16
C SER A 10 -2.62 19.37 -15.66
N ARG A 11 -1.77 20.28 -15.15
CA ARG A 11 -1.73 20.73 -13.75
C ARG A 11 -3.07 21.27 -13.25
N ALA A 12 -3.78 22.03 -14.08
CA ALA A 12 -5.09 22.56 -13.72
C ALA A 12 -6.10 21.45 -13.38
N GLY A 13 -6.06 20.31 -14.08
CA GLY A 13 -6.94 19.17 -13.74
C GLY A 13 -6.53 18.47 -12.45
N VAL A 14 -5.24 18.38 -12.14
CA VAL A 14 -4.75 17.85 -10.86
C VAL A 14 -5.25 18.73 -9.71
N HIS A 15 -5.07 20.05 -9.83
CA HIS A 15 -5.54 21.01 -8.83
C HIS A 15 -7.06 21.02 -8.68
N TYR A 16 -7.78 20.96 -9.79
CA TYR A 16 -9.24 20.87 -9.78
C TYR A 16 -9.72 19.61 -9.05
N SER A 17 -9.15 18.46 -9.39
CA SER A 17 -9.53 17.18 -8.78
C SER A 17 -9.20 17.18 -7.28
N GLY A 18 -8.00 17.63 -6.90
CA GLY A 18 -7.60 17.76 -5.50
C GLY A 18 -8.52 18.68 -4.70
N TYR A 19 -8.96 19.79 -5.30
CA TYR A 19 -9.94 20.68 -4.67
C TYR A 19 -11.30 19.99 -4.48
N VAL A 20 -11.85 19.35 -5.52
CA VAL A 20 -13.13 18.61 -5.43
C VAL A 20 -13.06 17.52 -4.36
N PHE A 21 -11.98 16.75 -4.31
CA PHE A 21 -11.76 15.71 -3.29
C PHE A 21 -11.70 16.30 -1.89
N SER A 22 -10.89 17.34 -1.68
CA SER A 22 -10.75 17.98 -0.37
C SER A 22 -12.09 18.53 0.13
N MET A 23 -12.86 19.18 -0.74
CA MET A 23 -14.20 19.68 -0.40
C MET A 23 -15.23 18.58 -0.14
N SER A 24 -14.95 17.35 -0.61
CA SER A 24 -15.79 16.16 -0.37
C SER A 24 -15.32 15.34 0.83
N GLY A 25 -14.39 15.85 1.66
CA GLY A 25 -13.83 15.11 2.78
C GLY A 25 -12.94 13.93 2.37
N ILE A 26 -12.33 13.98 1.19
CA ILE A 26 -11.43 12.94 0.68
C ILE A 26 -10.00 13.48 0.72
N ILE A 27 -9.07 12.72 1.32
CA ILE A 27 -7.66 13.11 1.32
C ILE A 27 -7.09 12.84 -0.08
N PHE A 28 -6.48 13.83 -0.72
CA PHE A 28 -5.76 13.69 -1.98
C PHE A 28 -4.26 13.90 -1.79
N ARG A 29 -3.46 12.96 -2.28
CA ARG A 29 -1.99 12.99 -2.25
C ARG A 29 -1.47 12.90 -3.67
N GLU A 30 -0.88 13.99 -4.16
CA GLU A 30 -0.28 14.02 -5.48
C GLU A 30 1.02 13.19 -5.52
N THR A 31 1.24 12.43 -6.59
CA THR A 31 2.48 11.67 -6.79
C THR A 31 3.58 12.61 -7.27
N SER A 32 4.73 12.64 -6.60
CA SER A 32 5.85 13.52 -6.94
C SER A 32 6.64 13.11 -8.21
N SER A 33 6.42 11.91 -8.74
CA SER A 33 7.11 11.36 -9.92
C SER A 33 6.12 10.98 -11.03
N SER A 34 6.33 11.50 -12.24
CA SER A 34 5.46 11.33 -13.42
C SER A 34 5.51 9.95 -14.09
N ASP A 35 6.38 9.04 -13.65
CA ASP A 35 6.90 7.98 -14.54
C ASP A 35 6.09 6.68 -14.56
N VAL A 36 5.05 6.53 -13.73
CA VAL A 36 4.33 5.25 -13.54
C VAL A 36 2.81 5.31 -13.77
N GLY A 37 2.28 6.42 -14.28
CA GLY A 37 0.88 6.48 -14.73
C GLY A 37 -0.17 6.51 -13.60
N ILE A 38 0.19 7.10 -12.44
CA ILE A 38 -0.74 7.47 -11.36
C ILE A 38 -0.34 8.88 -10.89
N ASP A 39 -1.22 9.85 -11.12
CA ASP A 39 -0.95 11.26 -10.78
C ASP A 39 -1.21 11.56 -9.31
N GLY A 40 -1.96 10.69 -8.62
CA GLY A 40 -2.13 10.78 -7.18
C GLY A 40 -2.89 9.61 -6.58
N GLN A 41 -3.06 9.68 -5.26
CA GLN A 41 -3.80 8.73 -4.46
C GLN A 41 -4.85 9.47 -3.66
N ILE A 42 -6.07 8.92 -3.62
CA ILE A 42 -7.12 9.39 -2.73
C ILE A 42 -7.36 8.40 -1.60
N GLU A 43 -7.81 8.90 -0.45
CA GLU A 43 -8.21 8.10 0.69
C GLU A 43 -9.54 8.59 1.25
N LEU A 44 -10.45 7.64 1.50
CA LEU A 44 -11.70 7.96 2.15
C LEU A 44 -11.47 8.30 3.63
N VAL A 45 -12.20 9.30 4.10
CA VAL A 45 -12.29 9.67 5.51
C VAL A 45 -13.66 9.22 6.02
N ASP A 46 -13.71 8.71 7.24
CA ASP A 46 -14.99 8.35 7.88
C ASP A 46 -15.71 9.58 8.47
N ASP A 47 -16.88 9.32 9.06
CA ASP A 47 -17.74 10.36 9.61
C ASP A 47 -17.11 11.07 10.83
N ASP A 48 -16.13 10.44 11.48
CA ASP A 48 -15.37 10.99 12.61
C ASP A 48 -14.13 11.78 12.16
N GLY A 49 -13.89 11.88 10.85
CA GLY A 49 -12.74 12.59 10.29
C GLY A 49 -11.45 11.77 10.27
N LEU A 50 -11.53 10.45 10.49
CA LEU A 50 -10.36 9.57 10.50
C LEU A 50 -10.09 8.98 9.11
N ALA A 51 -8.79 8.89 8.78
CA ALA A 51 -8.32 8.27 7.55
C ALA A 51 -8.58 6.75 7.60
N THR A 52 -9.35 6.23 6.64
CA THR A 52 -9.88 4.85 6.69
C THR A 52 -8.92 3.77 6.17
N GLY A 53 -7.84 4.14 5.51
CA GLY A 53 -6.98 3.21 4.76
C GLY A 53 -7.61 2.70 3.44
N MET A 54 -8.83 3.10 3.09
CA MET A 54 -9.44 2.78 1.79
C MET A 54 -8.91 3.72 0.70
N LEU A 55 -7.88 3.25 0.00
CA LEU A 55 -7.15 4.01 -1.00
C LEU A 55 -7.69 3.82 -2.42
N ALA A 56 -7.53 4.80 -3.30
CA ALA A 56 -7.65 4.60 -4.74
C ALA A 56 -6.56 5.37 -5.49
N GLY A 57 -5.98 4.75 -6.51
CA GLY A 57 -5.07 5.43 -7.43
C GLY A 57 -5.87 6.24 -8.44
N VAL A 58 -5.41 7.45 -8.78
CA VAL A 58 -6.03 8.29 -9.80
C VAL A 58 -5.04 8.67 -10.91
N GLN A 59 -5.45 8.50 -12.16
CA GLN A 59 -4.80 9.09 -13.33
C GLN A 59 -5.71 10.20 -13.87
N ILE A 60 -5.14 11.39 -14.05
CA ILE A 60 -5.84 12.60 -14.43
C ILE A 60 -5.40 12.99 -15.84
N LYS A 61 -6.37 13.28 -16.69
CA LYS A 61 -6.19 13.82 -18.04
C LYS A 61 -7.00 15.10 -18.16
N SER A 62 -6.40 16.10 -18.77
CA SER A 62 -7.01 17.43 -18.83
C SER A 62 -6.98 17.94 -20.26
N GLY A 63 -8.10 18.53 -20.68
CA GLY A 63 -8.18 19.24 -21.94
C GLY A 63 -9.34 18.80 -22.82
N GLU A 64 -9.67 19.67 -23.76
CA GLU A 64 -10.90 19.53 -24.55
C GLU A 64 -10.82 18.47 -25.64
N TYR A 65 -9.62 18.01 -25.97
CA TYR A 65 -9.40 16.89 -26.89
C TYR A 65 -10.10 15.60 -26.42
N PHE A 66 -10.37 15.48 -25.12
CA PHE A 66 -11.04 14.32 -24.54
C PHE A 66 -12.58 14.43 -24.56
N ILE A 67 -13.17 15.50 -25.11
CA ILE A 67 -14.58 15.83 -24.90
C ILE A 67 -15.29 16.10 -26.23
N ASP A 68 -16.39 15.38 -26.47
CA ASP A 68 -17.41 15.72 -27.47
C ASP A 68 -18.49 16.56 -26.76
N TYR A 69 -18.48 17.87 -26.98
CA TYR A 69 -19.38 18.81 -26.31
C TYR A 69 -20.84 18.66 -26.73
N GLU A 70 -21.09 18.35 -28.01
CA GLU A 70 -22.45 18.24 -28.53
C GLU A 70 -23.17 17.06 -27.87
N LYS A 71 -22.44 15.95 -27.66
CA LYS A 71 -22.98 14.75 -27.04
C LYS A 71 -22.77 14.69 -25.53
N ARG A 72 -22.00 15.64 -24.97
CA ARG A 72 -21.49 15.65 -23.58
C ARG A 72 -20.80 14.32 -23.23
N VAL A 73 -19.96 13.83 -24.13
CA VAL A 73 -19.22 12.57 -23.96
C VAL A 73 -17.77 12.88 -23.60
N PHE A 74 -17.31 12.27 -22.51
CA PHE A 74 -15.94 12.34 -22.03
C PHE A 74 -15.23 11.04 -22.40
N SER A 75 -13.99 11.15 -22.85
CA SER A 75 -13.20 10.03 -23.36
C SER A 75 -11.85 9.95 -22.67
N PHE A 76 -11.58 8.86 -21.99
CA PHE A 76 -10.29 8.57 -21.39
C PHE A 76 -9.47 7.69 -22.35
N LYS A 77 -8.34 8.21 -22.84
CA LYS A 77 -7.48 7.51 -23.81
C LYS A 77 -6.11 7.19 -23.21
N SER A 78 -5.69 5.93 -23.31
CA SER A 78 -4.35 5.50 -22.89
C SER A 78 -3.83 4.31 -23.72
N SER A 79 -2.58 3.94 -23.51
CA SER A 79 -1.97 2.76 -24.12
C SER A 79 -2.51 1.48 -23.46
N LYS A 80 -2.47 0.37 -24.20
CA LYS A 80 -2.80 -0.96 -23.66
C LYS A 80 -2.00 -1.29 -22.39
N LYS A 81 -0.70 -0.98 -22.40
CA LYS A 81 0.21 -1.20 -21.25
C LYS A 81 -0.25 -0.47 -19.99
N HIS A 82 -0.75 0.76 -20.11
CA HIS A 82 -1.30 1.47 -18.95
C HIS A 82 -2.58 0.83 -18.42
N TYR A 83 -3.50 0.41 -19.29
CA TYR A 83 -4.70 -0.31 -18.84
C TYR A 83 -4.37 -1.65 -18.19
N GLU A 84 -3.36 -2.37 -18.70
CA GLU A 84 -2.83 -3.57 -18.05
C GLU A 84 -2.22 -3.24 -16.69
N TYR A 85 -1.43 -2.17 -16.59
CA TYR A 85 -0.86 -1.71 -15.32
C TYR A 85 -1.95 -1.39 -14.29
N TRP A 86 -2.96 -0.59 -14.65
CA TRP A 86 -4.06 -0.21 -13.76
C TRP A 86 -4.94 -1.40 -13.35
N ALA A 87 -5.14 -2.38 -14.23
CA ALA A 87 -5.92 -3.57 -13.92
C ALA A 87 -5.22 -4.54 -12.95
N ASN A 88 -3.90 -4.42 -12.80
CA ASN A 88 -3.10 -5.20 -11.86
C ASN A 88 -2.67 -4.38 -10.65
N TYR A 89 -3.09 -3.11 -10.57
CA TYR A 89 -2.83 -2.27 -9.42
C TYR A 89 -3.58 -2.82 -8.20
N ALA A 90 -2.93 -2.82 -7.04
CA ALA A 90 -3.45 -3.51 -5.85
C ALA A 90 -4.69 -2.82 -5.24
N ILE A 91 -4.85 -1.53 -5.51
CA ILE A 91 -5.96 -0.69 -5.07
C ILE A 91 -6.81 -0.28 -6.29
N PRO A 92 -8.10 0.09 -6.11
CA PRO A 92 -8.92 0.51 -7.22
C PRO A 92 -8.25 1.67 -7.94
N THR A 93 -8.26 1.63 -9.27
CA THR A 93 -7.66 2.67 -10.10
C THR A 93 -8.75 3.39 -10.90
N LEU A 94 -8.75 4.71 -10.80
CA LEU A 94 -9.73 5.59 -11.40
C LEU A 94 -9.07 6.54 -12.40
N GLY A 95 -9.78 6.83 -13.49
CA GLY A 95 -9.41 7.83 -14.48
C GLY A 95 -10.23 9.08 -14.25
N ILE A 96 -9.63 10.25 -14.42
CA ILE A 96 -10.34 11.53 -14.35
C ILE A 96 -10.07 12.29 -15.65
N VAL A 97 -11.13 12.72 -16.33
CA VAL A 97 -11.04 13.61 -17.48
C VAL A 97 -11.61 14.97 -17.10
N PHE A 98 -10.75 15.99 -17.01
CA PHE A 98 -11.14 17.36 -16.69
C PHE A 98 -11.31 18.22 -17.95
N SER A 99 -12.42 18.97 -18.00
CA SER A 99 -12.69 20.03 -18.98
C SER A 99 -12.42 21.40 -18.36
N PRO A 100 -11.31 22.08 -18.70
CA PRO A 100 -11.10 23.48 -18.34
C PRO A 100 -12.24 24.42 -18.77
N LYS A 101 -12.84 24.20 -19.96
CA LYS A 101 -13.92 25.02 -20.49
C LYS A 101 -15.22 24.85 -19.72
N LEU A 102 -15.63 23.60 -19.45
CA LEU A 102 -16.86 23.32 -18.70
C LEU A 102 -16.67 23.44 -17.18
N LYS A 103 -15.42 23.48 -16.71
CA LYS A 103 -15.02 23.44 -15.29
C LYS A 103 -15.64 22.26 -14.54
N ILE A 104 -15.63 21.11 -15.19
CA ILE A 104 -16.19 19.85 -14.71
C ILE A 104 -15.26 18.71 -15.11
N ALA A 105 -15.24 17.66 -14.31
CA ALA A 105 -14.55 16.43 -14.63
C ALA A 105 -15.52 15.25 -14.67
N SER A 106 -15.12 14.21 -15.40
CA SER A 106 -15.79 12.91 -15.37
C SER A 106 -14.80 11.85 -14.87
N TRP A 107 -15.26 10.98 -13.97
CA TRP A 107 -14.45 9.90 -13.44
C TRP A 107 -14.81 8.54 -14.06
N PHE A 108 -13.80 7.70 -14.23
CA PHE A 108 -13.82 6.43 -14.95
C PHE A 108 -13.27 5.35 -14.04
N ILE A 109 -13.86 4.16 -14.07
CA ILE A 109 -13.27 2.97 -13.47
C ILE A 109 -12.20 2.46 -14.44
N LEU A 110 -10.97 2.19 -14.02
CA LEU A 110 -9.91 1.69 -14.92
C LEU A 110 -9.52 0.23 -14.64
N ASP A 111 -9.63 -0.20 -13.39
CA ASP A 111 -9.22 -1.53 -12.90
C ASP A 111 -9.95 -2.73 -13.57
N ASN A 112 -11.20 -2.53 -14.02
CA ASN A 112 -12.01 -3.58 -14.65
C ASN A 112 -11.96 -3.57 -16.19
N TYR A 113 -11.32 -2.58 -16.81
CA TYR A 113 -11.39 -2.41 -18.27
C TYR A 113 -10.57 -3.42 -19.08
N SER A 114 -9.50 -3.98 -18.52
CA SER A 114 -8.73 -5.03 -19.22
C SER A 114 -9.46 -6.38 -19.30
N LYS A 115 -10.52 -6.59 -18.49
CA LYS A 115 -11.28 -7.85 -18.45
C LYS A 115 -12.43 -7.91 -19.46
N ASN A 116 -12.88 -6.77 -20.00
CA ASN A 116 -13.95 -6.73 -21.00
C ASN A 116 -13.38 -6.79 -22.42
N SER A 117 -13.38 -7.99 -22.98
CA SER A 117 -12.85 -8.36 -24.31
C SER A 117 -13.46 -7.64 -25.52
N LYS A 118 -14.53 -6.84 -25.34
CA LYS A 118 -15.23 -6.13 -26.43
C LYS A 118 -14.60 -4.79 -26.86
N ILE A 119 -13.60 -4.26 -26.14
CA ILE A 119 -12.96 -2.95 -26.46
C ILE A 119 -11.53 -3.11 -27.00
N ILE A 120 -10.96 -4.31 -26.96
CA ILE A 120 -9.59 -4.60 -27.45
C ILE A 120 -9.58 -4.85 -28.97
N ALA A 121 -10.75 -4.93 -29.61
CA ALA A 121 -10.84 -5.02 -31.06
C ALA A 121 -10.75 -3.62 -31.69
N GLU A 122 -9.78 -3.47 -32.60
CA GLU A 122 -9.60 -2.37 -33.56
C GLU A 122 -8.88 -1.10 -33.05
N ASP A 123 -7.65 -1.26 -32.56
CA ASP A 123 -6.46 -0.60 -33.15
C ASP A 123 -5.23 -0.86 -32.27
N ASN A 124 -4.17 -1.35 -32.91
CA ASN A 124 -3.01 -1.99 -32.27
C ASN A 124 -2.08 -1.08 -31.44
N ASN A 125 -2.56 -0.07 -30.68
CA ASN A 125 -1.74 0.58 -29.64
C ASN A 125 -2.46 1.47 -28.59
N SER A 126 -3.73 1.85 -28.75
CA SER A 126 -4.42 2.72 -27.77
C SER A 126 -5.89 2.39 -27.61
N SER A 127 -6.36 2.26 -26.37
CA SER A 127 -7.77 2.04 -26.06
C SER A 127 -8.42 3.30 -25.50
N THR A 128 -9.65 3.57 -25.92
CA THR A 128 -10.42 4.74 -25.48
C THR A 128 -11.68 4.27 -24.76
N ILE A 129 -11.90 4.81 -23.57
CA ILE A 129 -13.13 4.62 -22.81
C ILE A 129 -13.94 5.89 -22.96
N SER A 130 -15.14 5.80 -23.51
CA SER A 130 -16.03 6.95 -23.66
C SER A 130 -17.30 6.73 -22.86
N GLN A 131 -17.73 7.77 -22.14
CA GLN A 131 -19.00 7.76 -21.43
C GLN A 131 -19.66 9.13 -21.52
N LYS A 132 -20.99 9.14 -21.53
CA LYS A 132 -21.75 10.39 -21.40
C LYS A 132 -21.64 10.88 -19.96
N LEU A 133 -21.44 12.18 -19.79
CA LEU A 133 -21.45 12.82 -18.47
C LEU A 133 -22.84 12.72 -17.87
N GLN A 134 -22.90 12.20 -16.64
CA GLN A 134 -24.09 11.98 -15.83
C GLN A 134 -23.71 12.17 -14.35
N GLU A 135 -24.70 12.35 -13.48
CA GLU A 135 -24.50 12.50 -12.03
C GLU A 135 -23.60 11.40 -11.42
N ILE A 136 -23.77 10.16 -11.89
CA ILE A 136 -23.04 9.00 -11.39
C ILE A 136 -21.52 9.02 -11.69
N ASN A 137 -21.09 9.80 -12.67
CA ASN A 137 -19.71 9.82 -13.14
C ASN A 137 -19.13 11.24 -13.21
N GLU A 138 -19.79 12.20 -12.57
CA GLU A 138 -19.42 13.60 -12.54
C GLU A 138 -18.52 13.90 -11.33
N LEU A 139 -17.56 14.80 -11.52
CA LEU A 139 -16.78 15.44 -10.47
C LEU A 139 -16.89 16.95 -10.69
N SER A 140 -17.63 17.62 -9.82
CA SER A 140 -17.92 19.05 -9.93
C SER A 140 -17.72 19.77 -8.60
N ILE A 141 -17.52 21.09 -8.68
CA ILE A 141 -17.43 21.95 -7.49
C ILE A 141 -18.84 22.26 -7.01
N GLY A 142 -19.17 21.84 -5.79
CA GLY A 142 -20.47 22.07 -5.15
C GLY A 142 -21.50 21.00 -5.52
N GLY A 143 -21.89 20.20 -4.52
CA GLY A 143 -22.81 19.06 -4.65
C GLY A 143 -22.17 17.74 -4.18
N ASP A 144 -22.98 16.69 -4.06
CA ASP A 144 -22.53 15.33 -3.67
C ASP A 144 -21.89 14.55 -4.83
N SER A 145 -21.09 15.21 -5.69
CA SER A 145 -20.55 14.60 -6.91
C SER A 145 -19.64 13.40 -6.65
N CYS A 146 -19.03 13.34 -5.46
CA CYS A 146 -18.17 12.23 -5.06
C CYS A 146 -18.94 11.03 -4.48
N LEU A 147 -20.24 11.12 -4.21
CA LEU A 147 -20.99 10.04 -3.54
C LEU A 147 -20.89 8.71 -4.27
N HIS A 148 -21.05 8.72 -5.60
CA HIS A 148 -20.96 7.51 -6.42
C HIS A 148 -19.53 6.93 -6.46
N LEU A 149 -18.52 7.80 -6.47
CA LEU A 149 -17.11 7.42 -6.40
C LEU A 149 -16.79 6.79 -5.03
N ILE A 150 -17.25 7.41 -3.93
CA ILE A 150 -17.08 6.89 -2.56
C ILE A 150 -17.72 5.51 -2.45
N ASN A 151 -18.96 5.36 -2.93
CA ASN A 151 -19.67 4.09 -2.91
C ASN A 151 -18.96 3.02 -3.75
N TYR A 152 -18.34 3.40 -4.88
CA TYR A 152 -17.52 2.49 -5.67
C TYR A 152 -16.32 1.97 -4.87
N ILE A 153 -15.57 2.86 -4.21
CA ILE A 153 -14.39 2.51 -3.42
C ILE A 153 -14.80 1.64 -2.21
N LYS A 154 -15.83 2.03 -1.45
CA LYS A 154 -16.38 1.21 -0.35
C LYS A 154 -16.78 -0.18 -0.84
N LYS A 155 -17.44 -0.28 -1.99
CA LYS A 155 -17.82 -1.56 -2.60
C LYS A 155 -16.60 -2.36 -3.05
N TYR A 156 -15.53 -1.73 -3.55
CA TYR A 156 -14.30 -2.43 -3.91
C TYR A 156 -13.68 -3.13 -2.69
N TYR A 157 -13.57 -2.41 -1.57
CA TYR A 157 -13.00 -2.94 -0.33
C TYR A 157 -13.92 -3.91 0.42
N ASN A 158 -15.24 -3.80 0.26
CA ASN A 158 -16.21 -4.76 0.78
C ASN A 158 -16.34 -6.05 -0.07
N ARG A 159 -15.65 -6.17 -1.22
CA ARG A 159 -15.64 -7.42 -2.00
C ARG A 159 -14.71 -8.41 -1.31
N PRO A 160 -15.15 -9.66 -1.03
CA PRO A 160 -14.21 -10.72 -0.70
C PRO A 160 -13.22 -10.86 -1.87
N VAL A 161 -11.93 -10.97 -1.56
CA VAL A 161 -10.87 -11.18 -2.56
C VAL A 161 -11.28 -12.35 -3.45
N THR A 162 -11.57 -12.09 -4.72
CA THR A 162 -12.08 -13.13 -5.61
C THR A 162 -10.96 -14.10 -5.98
N THR A 163 -11.29 -15.39 -6.10
CA THR A 163 -10.35 -16.43 -6.55
C THR A 163 -9.69 -16.08 -7.90
N GLU A 164 -10.38 -15.32 -8.75
CA GLU A 164 -9.85 -14.82 -10.03
C GLU A 164 -8.76 -13.73 -9.86
N TYR A 165 -8.86 -12.87 -8.84
CA TYR A 165 -7.79 -11.92 -8.49
C TYR A 165 -6.58 -12.64 -7.88
N LEU A 166 -6.80 -13.67 -7.06
CA LEU A 166 -5.74 -14.57 -6.58
C LEU A 166 -5.05 -15.29 -7.75
N ASN A 167 -5.82 -15.80 -8.72
CA ASN A 167 -5.28 -16.46 -9.90
C ASN A 167 -4.53 -15.49 -10.84
N LYS A 168 -4.91 -14.21 -10.91
CA LYS A 168 -4.16 -13.18 -11.65
C LYS A 168 -2.83 -12.81 -10.96
N ILE A 169 -2.80 -12.79 -9.63
CA ILE A 169 -1.55 -12.67 -8.86
C ILE A 169 -0.64 -13.87 -9.16
N ASP A 170 -1.20 -15.06 -9.34
CA ASP A 170 -0.44 -16.25 -9.74
C ASP A 170 0.02 -16.20 -11.22
N LEU A 171 -0.75 -15.63 -12.15
CA LEU A 171 -0.34 -15.46 -13.55
C LEU A 171 0.81 -14.44 -13.76
N PHE A 172 0.95 -13.42 -12.89
CA PHE A 172 2.13 -12.54 -12.88
C PHE A 172 3.38 -13.21 -12.31
N ARG A 173 3.21 -14.32 -11.56
CA ARG A 173 4.33 -15.21 -11.19
C ARG A 173 4.76 -16.11 -12.33
N ASP A 174 3.87 -16.44 -13.27
CA ASP A 174 4.16 -17.39 -14.35
C ASP A 174 5.05 -16.84 -15.49
N GLY A 175 5.44 -15.56 -15.44
CA GLY A 175 6.53 -15.01 -16.27
C GLY A 175 7.93 -15.16 -15.64
N ILE A 176 8.00 -15.73 -14.43
CA ILE A 176 9.24 -16.09 -13.73
C ILE A 176 9.15 -17.60 -13.51
N GLU A 177 9.89 -18.37 -14.31
CA GLU A 177 9.98 -19.81 -14.09
C GLU A 177 10.37 -20.13 -12.63
N SER A 178 9.46 -20.84 -11.95
CA SER A 178 9.63 -21.61 -10.71
C SER A 178 9.81 -20.84 -9.38
N VAL A 179 8.78 -20.85 -8.53
CA VAL A 179 8.58 -21.85 -7.45
C VAL A 179 7.36 -21.37 -6.64
N GLY A 180 6.28 -22.16 -6.64
CA GLY A 180 5.14 -21.98 -5.76
C GLY A 180 5.60 -22.03 -4.30
N ILE A 181 5.70 -20.87 -3.67
CA ILE A 181 5.89 -20.75 -2.23
C ILE A 181 4.49 -20.57 -1.66
N ASP A 182 3.92 -21.68 -1.22
CA ASP A 182 2.75 -21.74 -0.34
C ASP A 182 2.83 -20.61 0.72
N LYS A 183 1.72 -19.91 0.99
CA LYS A 183 1.68 -18.77 1.94
C LYS A 183 2.26 -19.16 3.30
N ILE A 184 2.08 -20.41 3.72
CA ILE A 184 2.68 -20.95 4.93
C ILE A 184 4.22 -21.04 4.78
N THR A 185 4.71 -21.41 3.61
CA THR A 185 6.16 -21.41 3.30
C THR A 185 6.73 -19.99 3.24
N ALA A 186 6.01 -19.00 2.71
CA ALA A 186 6.45 -17.60 2.70
C ALA A 186 6.53 -17.04 4.14
N TRP A 187 5.52 -17.34 4.96
CA TRP A 187 5.53 -17.03 6.38
C TRP A 187 6.71 -17.71 7.10
N LYS A 188 6.90 -19.02 6.93
CA LYS A 188 8.02 -19.77 7.51
C LYS A 188 9.36 -19.16 7.10
N ARG A 189 9.49 -18.68 5.86
CA ARG A 189 10.70 -17.96 5.38
C ARG A 189 10.90 -16.62 6.09
N LEU A 190 9.87 -15.80 6.26
CA LEU A 190 9.98 -14.55 7.02
C LEU A 190 10.45 -14.83 8.46
N VAL A 191 9.88 -15.85 9.10
CA VAL A 191 10.31 -16.30 10.43
C VAL A 191 11.77 -16.75 10.42
N MET A 192 12.20 -17.51 9.40
CA MET A 192 13.61 -17.93 9.28
C MET A 192 14.57 -16.76 9.05
N VAL A 193 14.18 -15.75 8.27
CA VAL A 193 15.00 -14.56 8.01
C VAL A 193 15.07 -13.67 9.24
N PHE A 194 13.97 -13.52 9.97
CA PHE A 194 13.94 -12.77 11.24
C PHE A 194 14.87 -13.42 12.29
N PHE A 195 14.85 -14.74 12.40
CA PHE A 195 15.77 -15.50 13.27
C PHE A 195 17.08 -15.91 12.58
N SER A 196 17.51 -15.20 11.54
CA SER A 196 18.80 -15.45 10.89
C SER A 196 19.91 -14.77 11.66
N SER A 197 20.99 -15.50 11.98
CA SER A 197 22.19 -14.91 12.57
C SER A 197 23.05 -14.11 11.59
N ASN A 198 22.75 -14.21 10.28
CA ASN A 198 23.63 -13.71 9.21
C ASN A 198 22.98 -12.60 8.36
N SER A 199 21.69 -12.33 8.55
CA SER A 199 20.98 -11.27 7.83
C SER A 199 21.46 -9.89 8.31
N SER A 200 21.43 -8.87 7.45
CA SER A 200 21.76 -7.50 7.84
C SER A 200 20.67 -6.90 8.76
N PRO A 201 21.01 -5.91 9.61
CA PRO A 201 20.06 -5.34 10.58
C PRO A 201 18.79 -4.77 9.97
N ASP A 202 18.89 -4.12 8.81
CA ASP A 202 17.77 -3.57 8.05
C ASP A 202 16.81 -4.67 7.57
N ILE A 203 17.34 -5.82 7.16
CA ILE A 203 16.54 -6.99 6.74
C ILE A 203 15.87 -7.66 7.95
N VAL A 204 16.58 -7.78 9.08
CA VAL A 204 15.97 -8.32 10.32
C VAL A 204 14.87 -7.39 10.82
N TYR A 205 15.09 -6.08 10.76
CA TYR A 205 14.07 -5.07 11.07
C TYR A 205 12.86 -5.17 10.14
N ASP A 206 13.05 -5.14 8.82
CA ASP A 206 11.95 -5.20 7.84
C ASP A 206 11.15 -6.50 7.99
N THR A 207 11.82 -7.63 8.19
CA THR A 207 11.12 -8.91 8.38
C THR A 207 10.38 -9.00 9.71
N GLY A 208 10.97 -8.52 10.81
CA GLY A 208 10.30 -8.41 12.11
C GLY A 208 9.07 -7.51 12.05
N PHE A 209 9.21 -6.33 11.45
CA PHE A 209 8.12 -5.40 11.23
C PHE A 209 6.99 -6.02 10.40
N ARG A 210 7.30 -6.70 9.28
CA ARG A 210 6.27 -7.41 8.48
C ARG A 210 5.62 -8.55 9.24
N LEU A 211 6.36 -9.30 10.06
CA LEU A 211 5.78 -10.38 10.88
C LEU A 211 4.78 -9.82 11.89
N SER A 212 5.09 -8.68 12.50
CA SER A 212 4.25 -8.03 13.50
C SER A 212 2.88 -7.58 12.97
N TRP A 213 2.75 -7.30 11.67
CA TRP A 213 1.47 -6.92 11.07
C TRP A 213 0.42 -8.04 11.10
N TYR A 214 0.89 -9.29 11.12
CA TYR A 214 0.01 -10.46 11.04
C TYR A 214 -0.03 -11.25 12.33
N PHE A 215 1.05 -11.24 13.12
CA PHE A 215 1.10 -11.97 14.39
C PHE A 215 0.42 -11.15 15.50
N PRO A 216 -0.46 -11.73 16.34
CA PRO A 216 -0.78 -13.15 16.47
C PRO A 216 -1.96 -13.65 15.61
N VAL A 217 -2.56 -12.80 14.76
CA VAL A 217 -3.78 -13.05 13.95
C VAL A 217 -3.58 -14.08 12.79
N VAL A 218 -2.41 -14.73 12.72
CA VAL A 218 -2.12 -15.83 11.79
C VAL A 218 -2.82 -17.15 12.15
N THR A 219 -2.76 -18.13 11.25
CA THR A 219 -3.33 -19.48 11.50
C THR A 219 -2.69 -20.15 12.73
N GLU A 220 -3.39 -21.09 13.35
CA GLU A 220 -2.86 -21.86 14.49
C GLU A 220 -1.52 -22.53 14.17
N GLU A 221 -1.36 -23.13 12.98
CA GLU A 221 -0.08 -23.73 12.57
C GLU A 221 1.06 -22.70 12.56
N GLN A 222 0.82 -21.53 11.98
CA GLN A 222 1.80 -20.44 11.90
C GLN A 222 2.13 -19.88 13.28
N ARG A 223 1.12 -19.80 14.16
CA ARG A 223 1.26 -19.34 15.54
C ARG A 223 2.13 -20.29 16.36
N ILE A 224 1.81 -21.58 16.30
CA ILE A 224 2.57 -22.64 16.97
C ILE A 224 4.01 -22.67 16.44
N PHE A 225 4.20 -22.53 15.12
CA PHE A 225 5.53 -22.51 14.52
C PHE A 225 6.39 -21.35 15.05
N PHE A 226 5.86 -20.12 15.03
CA PHE A 226 6.59 -18.95 15.53
C PHE A 226 6.91 -19.07 17.03
N LYS A 227 5.91 -19.40 17.86
CA LYS A 227 6.11 -19.60 19.31
C LYS A 227 7.14 -20.69 19.60
N THR A 228 7.11 -21.80 18.85
CA THR A 228 8.11 -22.86 19.00
C THR A 228 9.51 -22.38 18.62
N ARG A 229 9.62 -21.55 17.58
CA ARG A 229 10.91 -21.06 17.08
C ARG A 229 11.53 -20.01 17.99
N ILE A 230 10.73 -19.06 18.48
CA ILE A 230 11.21 -17.98 19.33
C ILE A 230 11.64 -18.50 20.72
N ASN A 231 10.97 -19.52 21.25
CA ASN A 231 11.39 -20.20 22.49
C ASN A 231 12.67 -21.04 22.32
N LYS A 232 13.19 -21.19 21.10
CA LYS A 232 14.48 -21.84 20.79
C LYS A 232 15.51 -20.85 20.23
N ILE A 233 15.30 -19.55 20.42
CA ILE A 233 16.22 -18.51 19.95
C ILE A 233 17.61 -18.70 20.55
N THR A 234 18.66 -18.51 19.74
CA THR A 234 20.05 -18.56 20.21
C THR A 234 20.60 -17.16 20.50
N ASN A 235 21.66 -17.05 21.31
CA ASN A 235 22.29 -15.75 21.61
C ASN A 235 22.76 -14.99 20.35
N LYS A 236 23.18 -15.71 19.30
CA LYS A 236 23.60 -15.08 18.02
C LYS A 236 22.41 -14.50 17.25
N GLU A 237 21.27 -15.18 17.29
CA GLU A 237 20.04 -14.71 16.63
C GLU A 237 19.45 -13.52 17.38
N LEU A 238 19.44 -13.61 18.73
CA LEU A 238 19.03 -12.50 19.58
C LEU A 238 19.92 -11.27 19.37
N TYR A 239 21.25 -11.45 19.30
CA TYR A 239 22.17 -10.37 18.96
C TYR A 239 21.80 -9.68 17.65
N ASN A 240 21.40 -10.46 16.65
CA ASN A 240 21.07 -9.91 15.34
C ASN A 240 19.72 -9.18 15.33
N ILE A 241 18.73 -9.67 16.10
CA ILE A 241 17.46 -8.95 16.33
C ILE A 241 17.72 -7.64 17.09
N PHE A 242 18.58 -7.68 18.10
CA PHE A 242 18.99 -6.49 18.84
C PHE A 242 19.65 -5.45 17.92
N ARG A 243 20.49 -5.87 16.97
CA ARG A 243 21.01 -4.96 15.94
C ARG A 243 19.91 -4.38 15.05
N GLY A 244 18.87 -5.15 14.72
CA GLY A 244 17.69 -4.65 14.02
C GLY A 244 16.92 -3.59 14.82
N LEU A 245 16.80 -3.77 16.14
CA LEU A 245 16.23 -2.75 17.04
C LEU A 245 17.12 -1.50 17.12
N SER A 246 18.45 -1.66 17.12
CA SER A 246 19.39 -0.52 17.05
C SER A 246 19.20 0.25 15.76
N PHE A 247 19.04 -0.44 14.63
CA PHE A 247 18.73 0.19 13.34
C PHE A 247 17.41 0.98 13.41
N ALA A 248 16.35 0.41 14.02
CA ALA A 248 15.07 1.10 14.17
C ALA A 248 15.20 2.39 15.01
N ASN A 249 15.90 2.30 16.15
CA ASN A 249 16.14 3.43 17.05
C ASN A 249 16.97 4.55 16.40
N GLU A 250 18.01 4.18 15.65
CA GLU A 250 18.84 5.16 14.91
C GLU A 250 18.08 5.89 13.80
N ASN A 251 17.02 5.28 13.27
CA ASN A 251 16.20 5.83 12.18
C ASN A 251 14.84 6.39 12.64
N ASN A 252 14.62 6.56 13.95
CA ASN A 252 13.35 7.06 14.53
C ASN A 252 12.13 6.26 14.08
N CYS A 253 12.27 4.94 13.96
CA CYS A 253 11.20 4.02 13.57
C CYS A 253 10.49 3.45 14.81
N ASP A 254 9.98 4.34 15.66
CA ASP A 254 9.43 4.01 16.99
C ASP A 254 8.37 2.90 16.92
N ARG A 255 7.47 2.98 15.93
CA ARG A 255 6.43 1.97 15.77
C ARG A 255 6.97 0.58 15.42
N GLY A 256 7.99 0.51 14.56
CA GLY A 256 8.62 -0.75 14.21
C GLY A 256 9.44 -1.33 15.37
N PHE A 257 10.03 -0.46 16.18
CA PHE A 257 10.73 -0.84 17.40
C PHE A 257 9.78 -1.51 18.41
N GLU A 258 8.66 -0.88 18.75
CA GLU A 258 7.63 -1.44 19.63
C GLU A 258 7.11 -2.79 19.13
N LEU A 259 6.75 -2.86 17.85
CA LEU A 259 6.18 -4.07 17.25
C LEU A 259 7.13 -5.27 17.24
N ILE A 260 8.45 -5.03 17.16
CA ILE A 260 9.44 -6.11 17.26
C ILE A 260 9.61 -6.53 18.72
N ILE A 261 9.49 -5.61 19.67
CA ILE A 261 9.46 -5.94 21.11
C ILE A 261 8.25 -6.81 21.44
N ASP A 262 7.06 -6.48 20.93
CA ASP A 262 5.86 -7.30 21.06
C ASP A 262 6.09 -8.75 20.60
N LEU A 263 6.81 -8.93 19.49
CA LEU A 263 7.16 -10.26 18.99
C LEU A 263 8.07 -11.03 19.95
N LEU A 264 9.02 -10.34 20.59
CA LEU A 264 9.95 -10.94 21.56
C LEU A 264 9.23 -11.42 22.84
N CYS A 265 8.17 -10.74 23.25
CA CYS A 265 7.35 -11.10 24.41
C CYS A 265 6.66 -12.47 24.30
N TYR A 266 6.65 -13.10 23.11
CA TYR A 266 6.16 -14.47 22.93
C TYR A 266 7.17 -15.57 23.31
N ASN A 267 8.38 -15.21 23.74
CA ASN A 267 9.31 -16.12 24.39
C ASN A 267 9.08 -16.13 25.91
N ASN A 268 8.94 -17.34 26.47
CA ASN A 268 8.53 -17.56 27.86
C ASN A 268 9.56 -17.09 28.90
N ASN A 269 10.80 -16.84 28.50
CA ASN A 269 11.90 -16.41 29.37
C ASN A 269 12.75 -15.29 28.73
N ILE A 270 12.13 -14.42 27.93
CA ILE A 270 12.88 -13.41 27.17
C ILE A 270 13.72 -12.50 28.06
N LEU A 271 13.20 -12.09 29.24
CA LEU A 271 13.93 -11.27 30.20
C LEU A 271 15.19 -11.97 30.70
N GLY A 272 15.10 -13.25 31.08
CA GLY A 272 16.28 -14.03 31.49
C GLY A 272 17.32 -14.13 30.39
N ILE A 273 16.88 -14.34 29.14
CA ILE A 273 17.79 -14.42 27.99
C ILE A 273 18.47 -13.05 27.72
N MET A 274 17.74 -11.94 27.86
CA MET A 274 18.30 -10.59 27.71
C MET A 274 19.31 -10.24 28.82
N GLU A 275 19.09 -10.70 30.05
CA GLU A 275 20.05 -10.55 31.15
C GLU A 275 21.30 -11.41 30.94
N ASP A 276 21.15 -12.66 30.49
CA ASP A 276 22.30 -13.50 30.13
C ASP A 276 23.08 -12.90 28.96
N PHE A 277 22.38 -12.30 28.00
CA PHE A 277 22.96 -11.57 26.88
C PHE A 277 23.75 -10.34 27.34
N ARG A 278 23.20 -9.55 28.27
CA ARG A 278 23.90 -8.42 28.91
C ARG A 278 25.23 -8.86 29.53
N ASN A 279 25.26 -10.01 30.18
CA ASN A 279 26.43 -10.51 30.91
C ASN A 279 27.47 -11.24 30.03
N SER A 280 27.08 -11.69 28.84
CA SER A 280 27.91 -12.56 27.98
C SER A 280 28.53 -11.86 26.77
N GLN A 281 28.11 -10.63 26.44
CA GLN A 281 28.57 -9.87 25.28
C GLN A 281 29.37 -8.63 25.68
N SER A 282 30.43 -8.31 24.93
CA SER A 282 31.14 -7.04 25.07
C SER A 282 30.40 -5.94 24.31
N LEU A 283 29.35 -5.38 24.93
CA LEU A 283 28.53 -4.31 24.37
C LEU A 283 29.18 -2.94 24.55
N THR A 284 28.99 -2.04 23.58
CA THR A 284 29.34 -0.62 23.70
C THR A 284 28.39 0.10 24.67
N ILE A 285 28.76 1.30 25.12
CA ILE A 285 27.90 2.13 25.99
C ILE A 285 26.53 2.40 25.35
N LYS A 286 26.49 2.66 24.04
CA LYS A 286 25.23 2.89 23.30
C LYS A 286 24.36 1.64 23.26
N GLU A 287 24.96 0.48 22.99
CA GLU A 287 24.25 -0.80 22.98
C GLU A 287 23.75 -1.18 24.37
N MET A 288 24.52 -0.91 25.43
CA MET A 288 24.04 -1.10 26.81
C MET A 288 22.83 -0.22 27.11
N SER A 289 22.85 1.05 26.71
CA SER A 289 21.70 1.96 26.87
C SER A 289 20.46 1.46 26.13
N LEU A 290 20.62 1.00 24.89
CA LEU A 290 19.53 0.46 24.10
C LEU A 290 18.99 -0.85 24.69
N LEU A 291 19.86 -1.74 25.17
CA LEU A 291 19.45 -2.99 25.80
C LEU A 291 18.62 -2.73 27.06
N ASN A 292 19.00 -1.74 27.87
CA ASN A 292 18.21 -1.35 29.04
C ASN A 292 16.82 -0.84 28.64
N MET A 293 16.73 0.00 27.60
CA MET A 293 15.45 0.45 27.06
C MET A 293 14.57 -0.71 26.59
N VAL A 294 15.15 -1.68 25.86
CA VAL A 294 14.42 -2.87 25.40
C VAL A 294 13.91 -3.70 26.59
N ILE A 295 14.74 -3.92 27.60
CA ILE A 295 14.34 -4.67 28.81
C ILE A 295 13.21 -3.94 29.55
N GLU A 296 13.31 -2.62 29.72
CA GLU A 296 12.26 -1.80 30.34
C GLU A 296 10.93 -1.90 29.58
N CYS A 297 10.95 -1.85 28.24
CA CYS A 297 9.75 -2.03 27.42
C CYS A 297 9.13 -3.43 27.63
N ILE A 298 9.94 -4.49 27.56
CA ILE A 298 9.47 -5.87 27.77
C ILE A 298 8.84 -6.03 29.18
N GLU A 299 9.45 -5.43 30.20
CA GLU A 299 8.90 -5.47 31.56
C GLU A 299 7.56 -4.73 31.69
N GLN A 300 7.34 -3.68 30.90
CA GLN A 300 6.06 -2.98 30.85
C GLN A 300 5.00 -3.85 30.16
N ASP A 301 5.32 -4.44 29.02
CA ASP A 301 4.38 -5.25 28.24
C ASP A 301 3.95 -6.53 28.96
N LEU A 302 4.83 -7.15 29.74
CA LEU A 302 4.50 -8.37 30.51
C LEU A 302 3.71 -8.10 31.80
N LYS A 303 3.55 -6.84 32.22
CA LYS A 303 2.75 -6.45 33.39
C LYS A 303 1.26 -6.25 33.08
N TYR A 304 0.89 -6.26 31.80
CA TYR A 304 -0.48 -6.10 31.30
C TYR A 304 -0.94 -7.34 30.52
#